data_AF-A0A964HXL3-F1
#
_entry.id   AF-A0A964HXL3-F1
#
_cell.length_a   1.000
_cell.length_b   1.000
_cell.length_c   1.000
_cell.angle_alpha   90.00
_cell.angle_beta   90.00
_cell.angle_gamma   90.00
#
_symmetry.space_group_name_H-M   'P 1'
#
loop_
_entity.id
_entity.type
_entity.pdbx_description
1 polymer ?
#
loop_
_entity_poly.entity_id
_entity_poly.type
_entity_poly.pdbx_seq_one_letter_code
_entity_poly.pdbx_strand_id
1 'polypeptide(L)'
;MLAVAGALAIFIGLAVGILGGGGSILTTPLLVYVMGFDTKDAIAASLFVVGVTSAFGLIRHARGHRVRWRTGLIFGAAGMVGAFIGGQVGVHLPGAVLMAVFAVMMGVTAIAMIRVRPKVKAKAHKGLPIFRILLDGAVVGFVTGLVGAGGGFLVVPALAILGGMPMPMAVGTSLLVVMMKSTAGFLGYAVKFGDGSLVSWNPEIHINWLVTIVVTIGAVAGALVGSSFVGRVHPDRLRKAFGWSVLVMACFIMSQELGATIIDFADDSTVHAIEVLAGIVLMLALIIFLVRWPVKQSIGDFDDPSAATDLEANNDLG
;
A
#
# COMPACT_ATOMS: atom_id res chain seq x y z
N MET A 1 -21.90 -0.69 17.52
CA MET A 1 -21.15 -0.52 16.24
C MET A 1 -20.01 0.50 16.36
N LEU A 2 -20.27 1.77 16.71
CA LEU A 2 -19.23 2.81 16.79
C LEU A 2 -18.09 2.51 17.78
N ALA A 3 -18.39 1.92 18.95
CA ALA A 3 -17.36 1.52 19.91
C ALA A 3 -16.42 0.43 19.36
N VAL A 4 -16.97 -0.53 18.61
CA VAL A 4 -16.19 -1.60 17.95
C VAL A 4 -15.33 -1.00 16.83
N ALA A 5 -15.90 -0.10 16.03
CA ALA A 5 -15.18 0.63 14.99
C ALA A 5 -14.00 1.41 15.57
N GLY A 6 -14.22 2.14 16.66
CA GLY A 6 -13.18 2.90 17.36
C GLY A 6 -12.08 1.99 17.92
N ALA A 7 -12.44 0.89 18.57
CA ALA A 7 -11.47 -0.07 19.11
C ALA A 7 -10.61 -0.72 18.02
N LEU A 8 -11.23 -1.16 16.93
CA LEU A 8 -10.51 -1.73 15.78
C LEU A 8 -9.65 -0.68 15.07
N ALA A 9 -10.14 0.56 14.94
CA ALA A 9 -9.39 1.67 14.39
C ALA A 9 -8.16 2.03 15.26
N ILE A 10 -8.28 1.96 16.60
CA ILE A 10 -7.15 2.13 17.50
C ILE A 10 -6.14 1.00 17.31
N PHE A 11 -6.59 -0.25 17.20
CA PHE A 11 -5.71 -1.40 16.96
C PHE A 11 -4.96 -1.28 15.62
N ILE A 12 -5.68 -0.93 14.54
CA ILE A 12 -5.09 -0.66 13.23
C ILE A 12 -4.11 0.51 13.33
N GLY A 13 -4.51 1.62 13.94
CA GLY A 13 -3.66 2.78 14.19
C GLY A 13 -2.39 2.41 14.95
N LEU A 14 -2.49 1.56 15.96
CA LEU A 14 -1.35 1.04 16.73
C LEU A 14 -0.39 0.27 15.83
N ALA A 15 -0.89 -0.70 15.06
CA ALA A 15 -0.06 -1.45 14.10
C ALA A 15 0.68 -0.49 13.15
N VAL A 16 -0.02 0.53 12.66
CA VAL A 16 0.48 1.54 11.72
C VAL A 16 1.53 2.44 12.32
N GLY A 17 1.30 2.92 13.53
CA GLY A 17 2.24 3.78 14.25
C GLY A 17 3.58 3.08 14.45
N ILE A 18 3.58 1.75 14.65
CA ILE A 18 4.81 0.99 14.87
C ILE A 18 5.49 0.62 13.53
N LEU A 19 4.71 0.28 12.49
CA LEU A 19 5.24 -0.18 11.20
C LEU A 19 5.61 0.95 10.22
N GLY A 20 5.05 2.14 10.41
CA GLY A 20 5.29 3.29 9.54
C GLY A 20 4.71 3.17 8.12
N GLY A 21 3.95 2.10 7.84
CA GLY A 21 3.21 1.90 6.61
C GLY A 21 1.72 2.13 6.88
N GLY A 22 1.15 3.20 6.33
CA GLY A 22 -0.24 3.62 6.51
C GLY A 22 -1.26 2.47 6.59
N GLY A 23 -2.19 2.57 7.55
CA GLY A 23 -3.13 1.52 7.99
C GLY A 23 -4.22 1.11 7.04
N SER A 24 -4.19 1.70 5.87
CA SER A 24 -5.14 1.53 4.80
C SER A 24 -5.38 0.08 4.40
N ILE A 25 -4.38 -0.81 4.50
CA ILE A 25 -4.57 -2.24 4.22
C ILE A 25 -5.70 -2.85 5.06
N LEU A 26 -5.80 -2.45 6.33
CA LEU A 26 -6.77 -3.01 7.26
C LEU A 26 -8.01 -2.10 7.40
N THR A 27 -7.89 -0.80 7.11
CA THR A 27 -9.01 0.13 7.18
C THR A 27 -10.08 -0.17 6.12
N THR A 28 -9.70 -0.45 4.86
CA THR A 28 -10.70 -0.71 3.81
C THR A 28 -11.55 -1.96 4.11
N PRO A 29 -10.97 -3.13 4.45
CA PRO A 29 -11.77 -4.31 4.79
C PRO A 29 -12.57 -4.14 6.07
N LEU A 30 -12.06 -3.37 7.04
CA LEU A 30 -12.81 -3.03 8.24
C LEU A 30 -14.10 -2.30 7.89
N LEU A 31 -14.00 -1.29 7.01
CA LEU A 31 -15.16 -0.50 6.60
C LEU A 31 -16.17 -1.33 5.81
N VAL A 32 -15.71 -2.20 4.89
CA VAL A 32 -16.61 -3.07 4.12
C VAL A 32 -17.26 -4.15 5.01
N TYR A 33 -16.45 -5.02 5.63
CA TYR A 33 -16.99 -6.23 6.26
C TYR A 33 -17.48 -6.04 7.70
N VAL A 34 -16.96 -5.04 8.43
CA VAL A 34 -17.39 -4.80 9.82
C VAL A 34 -18.39 -3.66 9.91
N MET A 35 -18.20 -2.60 9.10
CA MET A 35 -19.09 -1.45 9.12
C MET A 35 -20.18 -1.49 8.04
N GLY A 36 -20.11 -2.46 7.11
CA GLY A 36 -21.13 -2.66 6.08
C GLY A 36 -21.16 -1.55 5.02
N PHE A 37 -20.04 -0.85 4.81
CA PHE A 37 -19.96 0.15 3.75
C PHE A 37 -19.95 -0.54 2.39
N ASP A 38 -20.49 0.14 1.37
CA ASP A 38 -20.21 -0.24 -0.01
C ASP A 38 -18.69 -0.18 -0.26
N THR A 39 -18.20 -1.03 -1.16
CA THR A 39 -16.77 -1.13 -1.46
C THR A 39 -16.18 0.21 -1.89
N LYS A 40 -16.89 0.96 -2.73
CA LYS A 40 -16.40 2.24 -3.25
C LYS A 40 -16.38 3.31 -2.16
N ASP A 41 -17.42 3.35 -1.34
CA ASP A 41 -17.52 4.24 -0.18
C ASP A 41 -16.43 3.95 0.86
N ALA A 42 -16.19 2.67 1.14
CA ALA A 42 -15.13 2.22 2.04
C ALA A 42 -13.74 2.61 1.53
N ILE A 43 -13.50 2.49 0.23
CA ILE A 43 -12.25 2.91 -0.41
C ILE A 43 -12.05 4.42 -0.26
N ALA A 44 -13.04 5.23 -0.61
CA ALA A 44 -12.97 6.68 -0.46
C ALA A 44 -12.74 7.09 1.02
N ALA A 45 -13.54 6.54 1.94
CA ALA A 45 -13.40 6.80 3.37
C ALA A 45 -12.03 6.37 3.92
N SER A 46 -11.50 5.23 3.47
CA SER A 46 -10.19 4.74 3.90
C SER A 46 -9.05 5.64 3.41
N LEU A 47 -9.12 6.15 2.17
CA LEU A 47 -8.14 7.10 1.63
C LEU A 47 -8.14 8.41 2.42
N PHE A 48 -9.32 8.89 2.85
CA PHE A 48 -9.43 10.03 3.74
C PHE A 48 -8.78 9.77 5.11
N VAL A 49 -9.18 8.69 5.79
CA VAL A 49 -8.61 8.28 7.10
C VAL A 49 -7.08 8.20 7.01
N VAL A 50 -6.56 7.64 5.93
CA VAL A 50 -5.13 7.38 5.75
C VAL A 50 -4.36 8.64 5.37
N GLY A 51 -4.95 9.53 4.56
CA GLY A 51 -4.41 10.85 4.30
C GLY A 51 -4.22 11.65 5.58
N VAL A 52 -5.24 11.68 6.44
CA VAL A 52 -5.21 12.40 7.72
C VAL A 52 -4.19 11.77 8.68
N THR A 53 -4.26 10.47 8.93
CA THR A 53 -3.32 9.77 9.83
C THR A 53 -1.87 9.90 9.38
N SER A 54 -1.60 9.84 8.07
CA SER A 54 -0.26 10.02 7.53
C SER A 54 0.25 11.45 7.68
N ALA A 55 -0.63 12.45 7.58
CA ALA A 55 -0.27 13.85 7.85
C ALA A 55 0.18 14.03 9.32
N PHE A 56 -0.56 13.49 10.29
CA PHE A 56 -0.16 13.52 11.70
C PHE A 56 1.16 12.76 11.95
N GLY A 57 1.33 11.59 11.33
CA GLY A 57 2.57 10.81 11.41
C GLY A 57 3.78 11.54 10.80
N LEU A 58 3.56 12.24 9.68
CA LEU A 58 4.56 13.03 8.97
C LEU A 58 5.06 14.17 9.85
N ILE A 59 4.16 14.91 10.51
CA ILE A 59 4.55 16.03 11.39
C ILE A 59 5.55 15.55 12.46
N ARG A 60 5.30 14.39 13.08
CA ARG A 60 6.20 13.82 14.10
C ARG A 60 7.56 13.42 13.53
N HIS A 61 7.59 12.79 12.35
CA HIS A 61 8.85 12.38 11.70
C HIS A 61 9.64 13.55 11.12
N ALA A 62 8.94 14.58 10.64
CA ALA A 62 9.54 15.83 10.17
C ALA A 62 10.27 16.56 11.29
N ARG A 63 9.68 16.63 12.49
CA ARG A 63 10.34 17.17 13.70
C ARG A 63 11.61 16.41 14.07
N GLY A 64 11.72 15.14 13.72
CA GLY A 64 12.92 14.32 13.93
C GLY A 64 13.97 14.43 12.82
N HIS A 65 13.80 15.31 11.82
CA HIS A 65 14.65 15.41 10.63
C HIS A 65 14.81 14.10 9.84
N ARG A 66 13.81 13.21 9.89
CA ARG A 66 13.83 11.89 9.22
C ARG A 66 13.09 11.87 7.88
N VAL A 67 12.82 13.04 7.29
CA VAL A 67 12.04 13.16 6.05
C VAL A 67 12.93 13.72 4.94
N ARG A 68 13.06 12.95 3.85
CA ARG A 68 13.73 13.44 2.63
C ARG A 68 12.72 14.10 1.71
N TRP A 69 12.46 15.39 1.96
CA TRP A 69 11.46 16.19 1.25
C TRP A 69 11.58 16.11 -0.27
N ARG A 70 12.79 16.29 -0.82
CA ARG A 70 13.00 16.28 -2.28
C ARG A 70 12.59 14.95 -2.92
N THR A 71 13.06 13.83 -2.37
CA THR A 71 12.72 12.50 -2.89
C THR A 71 11.24 12.18 -2.68
N GLY A 72 10.71 12.50 -1.50
CA GLY A 72 9.30 12.27 -1.17
C GLY A 72 8.34 13.10 -2.02
N LEU A 73 8.67 14.36 -2.35
CA LEU A 73 7.86 15.22 -3.21
C LEU A 73 7.87 14.75 -4.66
N ILE A 74 9.02 14.35 -5.22
CA ILE A 74 9.10 13.86 -6.59
C ILE A 74 8.31 12.56 -6.73
N PHE A 75 8.55 11.60 -5.84
CA PHE A 75 7.85 10.32 -5.84
C PHE A 75 6.35 10.50 -5.50
N GLY A 76 6.04 11.39 -4.56
CA GLY A 76 4.68 11.72 -4.15
C GLY A 76 3.88 12.40 -5.26
N ALA A 77 4.47 13.36 -5.99
CA ALA A 77 3.81 14.03 -7.10
C ALA A 77 3.50 13.07 -8.25
N ALA A 78 4.46 12.19 -8.61
CA ALA A 78 4.21 11.13 -9.57
C ALA A 78 3.09 10.18 -9.11
N GLY A 79 3.12 9.81 -7.82
CA GLY A 79 2.10 8.98 -7.20
C GLY A 79 0.73 9.64 -7.08
N MET A 80 0.64 10.98 -6.97
CA MET A 80 -0.62 11.71 -7.00
C MET A 80 -1.32 11.57 -8.34
N VAL A 81 -0.59 11.74 -9.44
CA VAL A 81 -1.14 11.59 -10.79
C VAL A 81 -1.68 10.17 -10.98
N GLY A 82 -0.87 9.18 -10.62
CA GLY A 82 -1.31 7.78 -10.66
C GLY A 82 -2.55 7.54 -9.80
N ALA A 83 -2.53 7.96 -8.53
CA ALA A 83 -3.62 7.71 -7.60
C ALA A 83 -4.92 8.39 -7.99
N PHE A 84 -4.85 9.61 -8.54
CA PHE A 84 -6.02 10.30 -9.06
C PHE A 84 -6.67 9.53 -10.21
N ILE A 85 -5.86 9.13 -11.21
CA ILE A 85 -6.33 8.32 -12.34
C ILE A 85 -6.88 6.97 -11.84
N GLY A 86 -6.19 6.33 -10.90
CA GLY A 86 -6.65 5.09 -10.28
C GLY A 86 -8.00 5.24 -9.59
N GLY A 87 -8.23 6.34 -8.89
CA GLY A 87 -9.52 6.66 -8.29
C GLY A 87 -10.62 6.81 -9.32
N GLN A 88 -10.38 7.59 -10.39
CA GLN A 88 -11.35 7.78 -11.47
C GLN A 88 -11.71 6.45 -12.17
N VAL A 89 -10.72 5.58 -12.38
CA VAL A 89 -10.95 4.24 -12.95
C VAL A 89 -11.71 3.35 -11.97
N GLY A 90 -11.38 3.43 -10.68
CA GLY A 90 -11.98 2.59 -9.63
C GLY A 90 -13.48 2.83 -9.44
N VAL A 91 -13.96 4.06 -9.62
CA VAL A 91 -15.40 4.38 -9.60
C VAL A 91 -16.18 3.58 -10.65
N HIS A 92 -15.58 3.26 -11.79
CA HIS A 92 -16.24 2.54 -12.88
C HIS A 92 -16.17 1.01 -12.75
N LEU A 93 -15.35 0.49 -11.83
CA LEU A 93 -15.19 -0.94 -11.64
C LEU A 93 -16.21 -1.51 -10.64
N PRO A 94 -16.62 -2.78 -10.80
CA PRO A 94 -17.41 -3.47 -9.79
C PRO A 94 -16.64 -3.62 -8.48
N GLY A 95 -17.34 -3.53 -7.35
CA GLY A 95 -16.74 -3.66 -6.01
C GLY A 95 -15.97 -4.97 -5.83
N ALA A 96 -16.52 -6.08 -6.32
CA ALA A 96 -15.87 -7.39 -6.26
C ALA A 96 -14.51 -7.41 -6.96
N VAL A 97 -14.38 -6.76 -8.12
CA VAL A 97 -13.10 -6.65 -8.85
C VAL A 97 -12.10 -5.84 -8.04
N LEU A 98 -12.52 -4.73 -7.43
CA LEU A 98 -11.68 -3.94 -6.54
C LEU A 98 -11.20 -4.75 -5.34
N MET A 99 -12.08 -5.48 -4.67
CA MET A 99 -11.74 -6.30 -3.50
C MET A 99 -10.86 -7.51 -3.87
N ALA A 100 -11.07 -8.11 -5.04
CA ALA A 100 -10.19 -9.16 -5.55
C ALA A 100 -8.77 -8.63 -5.82
N VAL A 101 -8.65 -7.50 -6.53
CA VAL A 101 -7.35 -6.85 -6.78
C VAL A 101 -6.70 -6.44 -5.45
N PHE A 102 -7.48 -5.96 -4.49
CA PHE A 102 -7.02 -5.63 -3.14
C PHE A 102 -6.42 -6.84 -2.44
N ALA A 103 -7.16 -7.95 -2.40
CA ALA A 103 -6.76 -9.17 -1.73
C ALA A 103 -5.50 -9.78 -2.37
N VAL A 104 -5.39 -9.78 -3.71
CA VAL A 104 -4.17 -10.21 -4.41
C VAL A 104 -2.99 -9.33 -3.98
N MET A 105 -3.14 -8.00 -4.03
CA MET A 105 -2.07 -7.09 -3.67
C MET A 105 -1.65 -7.24 -2.19
N MET A 106 -2.61 -7.42 -1.29
CA MET A 106 -2.35 -7.73 0.12
C MET A 106 -1.58 -9.04 0.28
N GLY A 107 -1.97 -10.10 -0.43
CA GLY A 107 -1.30 -11.39 -0.38
C GLY A 107 0.16 -11.30 -0.84
N VAL A 108 0.40 -10.64 -1.99
CA VAL A 108 1.75 -10.40 -2.52
C VAL A 108 2.62 -9.67 -1.50
N THR A 109 2.06 -8.63 -0.89
CA THR A 109 2.74 -7.82 0.12
C THR A 109 3.06 -8.60 1.37
N ALA A 110 2.08 -9.32 1.91
CA ALA A 110 2.22 -10.12 3.11
C ALA A 110 3.34 -11.15 2.94
N ILE A 111 3.35 -11.85 1.80
CA ILE A 111 4.38 -12.83 1.46
C ILE A 111 5.75 -12.15 1.37
N ALA A 112 5.84 -10.98 0.71
CA ALA A 112 7.09 -10.22 0.66
C ALA A 112 7.59 -9.82 2.05
N MET A 113 6.71 -9.35 2.94
CA MET A 113 7.06 -8.98 4.32
C MET A 113 7.53 -10.18 5.16
N ILE A 114 6.94 -11.36 4.95
CA ILE A 114 7.28 -12.59 5.67
C ILE A 114 8.63 -13.17 5.19
N ARG A 115 8.87 -13.16 3.87
CA ARG A 115 10.01 -13.84 3.25
C ARG A 115 11.28 -13.03 3.14
N VAL A 116 11.16 -11.71 2.96
CA VAL A 116 12.36 -10.86 2.79
C VAL A 116 13.14 -10.88 4.11
N ARG A 117 14.40 -11.32 4.11
CA ARG A 117 15.34 -11.04 5.20
C ARG A 117 16.01 -9.71 4.90
N PRO A 118 15.96 -8.69 5.79
CA PRO A 118 16.57 -7.42 5.50
C PRO A 118 18.07 -7.57 5.71
N LYS A 119 18.81 -7.87 4.64
CA LYS A 119 20.22 -7.51 4.55
C LYS A 119 20.31 -6.19 3.78
N VAL A 120 19.98 -5.09 4.45
CA VAL A 120 20.15 -3.75 3.87
C VAL A 120 21.50 -3.22 4.34
N LYS A 121 22.59 -3.62 3.67
CA LYS A 121 23.80 -2.78 3.67
C LYS A 121 23.46 -1.59 2.75
N ALA A 122 23.32 -0.40 3.33
CA ALA A 122 23.06 0.82 2.58
C ALA A 122 24.24 1.09 1.63
N LYS A 123 24.10 0.74 0.36
CA LYS A 123 25.04 1.19 -0.68
C LYS A 123 24.62 2.58 -1.15
N ALA A 124 25.56 3.51 -1.14
CA ALA A 124 25.40 4.80 -1.80
C ALA A 124 25.14 4.57 -3.30
N HIS A 125 23.97 4.98 -3.79
CA HIS A 125 23.66 4.89 -5.21
C HIS A 125 24.23 6.10 -5.96
N LYS A 126 24.91 5.82 -7.08
CA LYS A 126 24.95 6.71 -8.24
C LYS A 126 23.50 6.89 -8.72
N GLY A 127 23.09 8.13 -8.97
CA GLY A 127 21.69 8.52 -9.15
C GLY A 127 20.90 7.61 -10.08
N LEU A 128 19.82 7.02 -9.59
CA LEU A 128 18.84 6.35 -10.44
C LEU A 128 18.25 7.38 -11.42
N PRO A 129 17.95 6.99 -12.67
CA PRO A 129 17.32 7.89 -13.62
C PRO A 129 15.96 8.34 -13.06
N ILE A 130 15.76 9.66 -12.96
CA ILE A 130 14.57 10.30 -12.38
C ILE A 130 13.26 9.71 -12.95
N PHE A 131 13.31 9.26 -14.21
CA PHE A 131 12.23 8.63 -14.94
C PHE A 131 11.72 7.33 -14.31
N ARG A 132 12.62 6.45 -13.81
CA ARG A 132 12.21 5.20 -13.13
C ARG A 132 11.47 5.49 -11.82
N ILE A 133 11.93 6.49 -11.07
CA ILE A 133 11.30 6.94 -9.82
C ILE A 133 9.90 7.49 -10.10
N LEU A 134 9.75 8.25 -11.19
CA LEU A 134 8.47 8.77 -11.64
C LEU A 134 7.51 7.63 -12.03
N LEU A 135 7.99 6.66 -12.82
CA LEU A 135 7.18 5.54 -13.28
C LEU A 135 6.72 4.66 -12.11
N ASP A 136 7.63 4.28 -11.22
CA ASP A 136 7.31 3.49 -10.03
C ASP A 136 6.33 4.25 -9.12
N GLY A 137 6.56 5.56 -8.93
CA GLY A 137 5.65 6.43 -8.20
C GLY A 137 4.25 6.43 -8.80
N ALA A 138 4.13 6.60 -10.11
CA ALA A 138 2.85 6.61 -10.82
C ALA A 138 2.13 5.25 -10.76
N VAL A 139 2.83 4.13 -10.99
CA VAL A 139 2.23 2.79 -10.91
C VAL A 139 1.78 2.46 -9.49
N VAL A 140 2.64 2.70 -8.49
CA VAL A 140 2.27 2.49 -7.07
C VAL A 140 1.12 3.42 -6.68
N GLY A 141 1.13 4.67 -7.17
CA GLY A 141 0.06 5.63 -7.02
C GLY A 141 -1.26 5.10 -7.58
N PHE A 142 -1.26 4.68 -8.85
CA PHE A 142 -2.43 4.15 -9.55
C PHE A 142 -3.06 2.98 -8.82
N VAL A 143 -2.26 1.97 -8.47
CA VAL A 143 -2.76 0.82 -7.71
C VAL A 143 -3.26 1.25 -6.32
N THR A 144 -2.58 2.21 -5.67
CA THR A 144 -3.06 2.72 -4.37
C THR A 144 -4.40 3.44 -4.49
N GLY A 145 -4.56 4.28 -5.50
CA GLY A 145 -5.78 5.04 -5.76
C GLY A 145 -6.93 4.14 -6.13
N LEU A 146 -6.70 3.18 -7.05
CA LEU A 146 -7.69 2.23 -7.53
C LEU A 146 -8.33 1.45 -6.38
N VAL A 147 -7.50 0.94 -5.47
CA VAL A 147 -7.94 -0.05 -4.49
C VAL A 147 -8.06 0.50 -3.06
N GLY A 148 -7.84 1.80 -2.85
CA GLY A 148 -7.95 2.44 -1.53
C GLY A 148 -6.87 2.03 -0.52
N ALA A 149 -5.89 1.24 -0.94
CA ALA A 149 -4.99 0.56 -0.03
C ALA A 149 -3.93 1.44 0.65
N GLY A 150 -3.95 2.76 0.45
CA GLY A 150 -3.02 3.79 0.98
C GLY A 150 -1.52 3.51 0.82
N GLY A 151 -1.12 2.34 0.33
CA GLY A 151 0.18 1.84 -0.09
C GLY A 151 1.39 2.17 0.78
N GLY A 152 1.25 2.53 2.06
CA GLY A 152 2.40 2.82 2.92
C GLY A 152 3.35 1.62 3.07
N PHE A 153 2.80 0.42 3.06
CA PHE A 153 3.54 -0.84 3.06
C PHE A 153 4.29 -1.13 1.76
N LEU A 154 3.88 -0.56 0.61
CA LEU A 154 4.63 -0.66 -0.67
C LEU A 154 5.69 0.43 -0.74
N VAL A 155 5.33 1.63 -0.28
CA VAL A 155 6.18 2.81 -0.38
C VAL A 155 7.40 2.68 0.53
N VAL A 156 7.26 2.14 1.75
CA VAL A 156 8.42 1.97 2.65
C VAL A 156 9.49 1.05 2.05
N PRO A 157 9.18 -0.18 1.59
CA PRO A 157 10.14 -1.03 0.89
C PRO A 157 10.66 -0.42 -0.41
N ALA A 158 9.80 0.22 -1.22
CA ALA A 158 10.24 0.89 -2.45
C ALA A 158 11.28 1.98 -2.15
N LEU A 159 11.03 2.84 -1.16
CA LEU A 159 11.95 3.89 -0.74
C LEU A 159 13.23 3.36 -0.07
N ALA A 160 13.15 2.24 0.66
CA ALA A 160 14.32 1.62 1.27
C ALA A 160 15.21 0.89 0.25
N ILE A 161 14.61 0.15 -0.68
CA ILE A 161 15.31 -0.70 -1.65
C ILE A 161 15.72 0.10 -2.88
N LEU A 162 14.79 0.84 -3.49
CA LEU A 162 15.04 1.64 -4.69
C LEU A 162 15.68 2.99 -4.31
N GLY A 163 15.17 3.64 -3.26
CA GLY A 163 15.70 4.92 -2.80
C GLY A 163 16.99 4.83 -1.97
N GLY A 164 17.43 3.61 -1.62
CA GLY A 164 18.62 3.38 -0.79
C GLY A 164 18.56 4.05 0.60
N MET A 165 17.36 4.40 1.07
CA MET A 165 17.21 5.15 2.31
C MET A 165 17.32 4.22 3.54
N PRO A 166 17.99 4.69 4.62
CA PRO A 166 17.89 4.04 5.91
C PRO A 166 16.43 3.91 6.35
N MET A 167 16.07 2.77 6.93
CA MET A 167 14.67 2.44 7.26
C MET A 167 13.92 3.56 8.01
N PRO A 168 14.51 4.26 9.01
CA PRO A 168 13.82 5.36 9.69
C PRO A 168 13.52 6.56 8.77
N MET A 169 14.39 6.83 7.79
CA MET A 169 14.15 7.88 6.78
C MET A 169 13.15 7.43 5.71
N ALA A 170 13.18 6.16 5.32
CA ALA A 170 12.20 5.59 4.39
C ALA A 170 10.79 5.65 4.98
N VAL A 171 10.62 5.36 6.28
CA VAL A 171 9.35 5.50 7.01
C VAL A 171 8.89 6.96 7.09
N GLY A 172 9.77 7.90 7.45
CA GLY A 172 9.39 9.32 7.49
C GLY A 172 8.99 9.85 6.10
N THR A 173 9.72 9.47 5.07
CA THR A 173 9.49 9.91 3.69
C THR A 173 8.25 9.23 3.06
N SER A 174 7.94 7.99 3.45
CA SER A 174 6.75 7.30 2.96
C SER A 174 5.47 7.95 3.45
N LEU A 175 5.43 8.49 4.68
CA LEU A 175 4.26 9.17 5.23
C LEU A 175 3.87 10.39 4.40
N LEU A 176 4.85 11.14 3.89
CA LEU A 176 4.61 12.24 2.96
C LEU A 176 3.99 11.75 1.65
N VAL A 177 4.58 10.72 1.06
CA VAL A 177 4.08 10.12 -0.20
C VAL A 177 2.66 9.59 -0.02
N VAL A 178 2.40 8.87 1.08
CA VAL A 178 1.09 8.30 1.41
C VAL A 178 0.06 9.39 1.59
N MET A 179 0.38 10.45 2.34
CA MET A 179 -0.50 11.62 2.47
C MET A 179 -0.86 12.18 1.09
N MET A 180 0.14 12.49 0.26
CA MET A 180 -0.07 13.07 -1.07
C MET A 180 -0.96 12.21 -1.96
N LYS A 181 -0.61 10.92 -2.14
CA LYS A 181 -1.37 10.03 -3.03
C LYS A 181 -2.75 9.66 -2.47
N SER A 182 -2.92 9.59 -1.15
CA SER A 182 -4.23 9.26 -0.56
C SER A 182 -5.20 10.42 -0.74
N THR A 183 -4.73 11.66 -0.60
CA THR A 183 -5.51 12.84 -0.95
C THR A 183 -5.88 12.83 -2.43
N ALA A 184 -4.94 12.54 -3.33
CA ALA A 184 -5.23 12.48 -4.76
C ALA A 184 -6.19 11.34 -5.13
N GLY A 185 -6.04 10.15 -4.54
CA GLY A 185 -6.95 9.02 -4.75
C GLY A 185 -8.35 9.31 -4.20
N PHE A 186 -8.45 9.92 -3.02
CA PHE A 186 -9.73 10.36 -2.46
C PHE A 186 -10.44 11.33 -3.40
N LEU A 187 -9.71 12.32 -3.91
CA LEU A 187 -10.24 13.26 -4.90
C LEU A 187 -10.66 12.56 -6.20
N GLY A 188 -9.93 11.53 -6.64
CA GLY A 188 -10.29 10.72 -7.80
C GLY A 188 -11.58 9.90 -7.63
N TYR A 189 -12.00 9.62 -6.40
CA TYR A 189 -13.31 9.02 -6.12
C TYR A 189 -14.40 10.09 -5.92
N ALA A 190 -14.03 11.18 -5.24
CA ALA A 190 -14.96 12.24 -4.84
C ALA A 190 -15.31 13.23 -5.97
N VAL A 191 -14.54 13.28 -7.06
CA VAL A 191 -14.75 14.20 -8.18
C VAL A 191 -15.23 13.45 -9.43
N LYS A 192 -16.24 14.02 -10.10
CA LYS A 192 -16.68 13.62 -11.44
C LYS A 192 -16.50 14.78 -12.42
N PHE A 193 -16.03 14.47 -13.62
CA PHE A 193 -15.86 15.43 -14.71
C PHE A 193 -16.99 15.24 -15.74
N GLY A 194 -17.51 16.35 -16.28
CA GLY A 194 -18.38 16.30 -17.47
C GLY A 194 -19.87 16.58 -17.25
N ASP A 195 -20.30 16.97 -16.06
CA ASP A 195 -21.73 17.21 -15.74
C ASP A 195 -22.09 18.72 -15.73
N GLY A 196 -21.64 19.46 -16.75
CA GLY A 196 -21.89 20.91 -16.91
C GLY A 196 -21.05 21.85 -16.03
N SER A 197 -20.40 21.34 -14.97
CA SER A 197 -19.36 22.01 -14.18
C SER A 197 -17.98 21.41 -14.49
N LEU A 198 -16.91 22.23 -14.43
CA LEU A 198 -15.52 21.77 -14.59
C LEU A 198 -15.14 20.68 -13.56
N VAL A 199 -15.74 20.71 -12.37
CA VAL A 199 -15.56 19.75 -11.27
C VAL A 199 -16.89 19.66 -10.53
N SER A 200 -17.45 18.46 -10.40
CA SER A 200 -18.62 18.19 -9.56
C SER A 200 -18.31 17.09 -8.55
N TRP A 201 -18.95 17.15 -7.38
CA TRP A 201 -18.86 16.08 -6.38
C TRP A 201 -19.56 14.84 -6.92
N ASN A 202 -18.91 13.68 -6.81
CA ASN A 202 -19.47 12.42 -7.27
C ASN A 202 -20.66 12.01 -6.37
N PRO A 203 -21.91 12.01 -6.89
CA PRO A 203 -23.08 11.69 -6.08
C PRO A 203 -23.16 10.20 -5.72
N GLU A 204 -22.40 9.34 -6.42
CA GLU A 204 -22.39 7.88 -6.19
C GLU A 204 -21.61 7.48 -4.94
N ILE A 205 -20.85 8.40 -4.34
CA ILE A 205 -20.01 8.13 -3.17
C ILE A 205 -20.66 8.70 -1.90
N HIS A 206 -21.19 7.82 -1.05
CA HIS A 206 -21.93 8.15 0.16
C HIS A 206 -21.10 7.86 1.41
N ILE A 207 -20.18 8.76 1.73
CA ILE A 207 -19.34 8.60 2.92
C ILE A 207 -20.15 8.89 4.19
N ASN A 208 -20.31 7.88 5.04
CA ASN A 208 -20.78 8.09 6.40
C ASN A 208 -19.69 8.80 7.21
N TRP A 209 -19.80 10.13 7.29
CA TRP A 209 -18.83 10.99 7.95
C TRP A 209 -18.69 10.71 9.45
N LEU A 210 -19.76 10.30 10.13
CA LEU A 210 -19.72 10.00 11.56
C LEU A 210 -18.77 8.83 11.83
N VAL A 211 -18.96 7.71 11.13
CA VAL A 211 -18.08 6.54 11.24
C VAL A 211 -16.67 6.88 10.80
N THR A 212 -16.53 7.59 9.67
CA THR A 212 -15.22 7.96 9.11
C THR A 212 -14.41 8.83 10.08
N ILE A 213 -15.04 9.81 10.74
CA ILE A 213 -14.39 10.66 11.75
C ILE A 213 -14.00 9.85 12.99
N VAL A 214 -14.90 8.99 13.50
CA VAL A 214 -14.61 8.11 14.65
C VAL A 214 -13.41 7.21 14.36
N VAL A 215 -13.39 6.57 13.18
CA VAL A 215 -12.27 5.74 12.73
C VAL A 215 -11.00 6.57 12.55
N THR A 216 -11.10 7.79 12.00
CA THR A 216 -9.95 8.69 11.85
C THR A 216 -9.35 9.07 13.19
N ILE A 217 -10.16 9.48 14.16
CA ILE A 217 -9.70 9.83 15.52
C ILE A 217 -9.04 8.62 16.18
N GLY A 218 -9.68 7.44 16.12
CA GLY A 218 -9.14 6.20 16.65
C GLY A 218 -7.80 5.83 16.00
N ALA A 219 -7.71 5.93 14.68
CA ALA A 219 -6.50 5.62 13.93
C ALA A 219 -5.37 6.63 14.21
N VAL A 220 -5.67 7.92 14.34
CA VAL A 220 -4.69 8.96 14.72
C VAL A 220 -4.18 8.70 16.15
N ALA A 221 -5.08 8.46 17.11
CA ALA A 221 -4.71 8.15 18.49
C ALA A 221 -3.85 6.88 18.57
N GLY A 222 -4.27 5.81 17.90
CA GLY A 222 -3.52 4.56 17.79
C GLY A 222 -2.15 4.77 17.15
N ALA A 223 -2.05 5.54 16.07
CA ALA A 223 -0.79 5.84 15.39
C ALA A 223 0.18 6.64 16.27
N LEU A 224 -0.33 7.62 17.02
CA LEU A 224 0.48 8.40 17.96
C LEU A 224 1.03 7.52 19.09
N VAL A 225 0.18 6.66 19.67
CA VAL A 225 0.61 5.69 20.70
C VAL A 225 1.62 4.71 20.12
N GLY A 226 1.30 4.06 18.99
CA GLY A 226 2.16 3.09 18.31
C GLY A 226 3.53 3.67 17.92
N SER A 227 3.57 4.91 17.44
CA SER A 227 4.82 5.61 17.08
C SER A 227 5.76 5.85 18.27
N SER A 228 5.24 5.76 19.50
CA SER A 228 6.04 5.89 20.73
C SER A 228 6.66 4.56 21.16
N PHE A 229 6.18 3.43 20.64
CA PHE A 229 6.78 2.10 20.83
C PHE A 229 7.82 1.74 19.77
N VAL A 230 8.00 2.60 18.76
CA VAL A 230 9.03 2.47 17.73
C VAL A 230 10.42 2.55 18.39
N GLY A 231 11.10 1.40 18.44
CA GLY A 231 12.42 1.23 19.07
C GLY A 231 12.45 0.24 20.23
N ARG A 232 11.29 -0.12 20.81
CA ARG A 232 11.20 -1.16 21.87
C ARG A 232 11.00 -2.57 21.31
N VAL A 233 10.51 -2.68 20.07
CA VAL A 233 10.22 -3.95 19.40
C VAL A 233 11.16 -4.14 18.23
N HIS A 234 11.70 -5.35 18.08
CA HIS A 234 12.62 -5.66 17.00
C HIS A 234 11.90 -5.54 15.63
N PRO A 235 12.40 -4.71 14.69
CA PRO A 235 11.69 -4.41 13.42
C PRO A 235 11.30 -5.64 12.61
N ASP A 236 12.12 -6.70 12.67
CA ASP A 236 11.86 -7.96 11.97
C ASP A 236 10.67 -8.74 12.51
N ARG A 237 10.47 -8.77 13.83
CA ARG A 237 9.34 -9.48 14.46
C ARG A 237 8.03 -8.77 14.13
N LEU A 238 8.03 -7.44 14.23
CA LEU A 238 6.86 -6.63 13.93
C LEU A 238 6.44 -6.75 12.47
N ARG A 239 7.40 -6.65 11.55
CA ARG A 239 7.14 -6.81 10.10
C ARG A 239 6.57 -8.19 9.77
N LYS A 240 7.11 -9.26 10.37
CA LYS A 240 6.59 -10.63 10.17
C LYS A 240 5.20 -10.81 10.77
N ALA A 241 4.97 -10.32 11.98
CA ALA A 241 3.67 -10.39 12.64
C ALA A 241 2.59 -9.68 11.82
N PHE A 242 2.91 -8.49 11.31
CA PHE A 242 2.03 -7.75 10.41
C PHE A 242 1.82 -8.44 9.07
N GLY A 243 2.90 -8.99 8.47
CA GLY A 243 2.80 -9.79 7.26
C GLY A 243 1.82 -10.95 7.43
N TRP A 244 1.89 -11.67 8.55
CA TRP A 244 0.91 -12.72 8.88
C TRP A 244 -0.50 -12.18 9.05
N SER A 245 -0.71 -11.06 9.76
CA SER A 245 -2.06 -10.49 9.91
C SER A 245 -2.66 -10.05 8.57
N VAL A 246 -1.85 -9.46 7.69
CA VAL A 246 -2.27 -9.06 6.34
C VAL A 246 -2.56 -10.30 5.49
N LEU A 247 -1.77 -11.36 5.60
CA LEU A 247 -2.02 -12.61 4.87
C LEU A 247 -3.36 -13.24 5.27
N VAL A 248 -3.64 -13.30 6.57
CA VAL A 248 -4.91 -13.83 7.09
C VAL A 248 -6.08 -13.02 6.53
N MET A 249 -5.99 -11.69 6.56
CA MET A 249 -7.03 -10.82 6.03
C MET A 249 -7.16 -10.97 4.50
N ALA A 250 -6.05 -11.09 3.76
CA ALA A 250 -6.08 -11.33 2.32
C ALA A 250 -6.83 -12.62 1.97
N CYS A 251 -6.54 -13.72 2.68
CA CYS A 251 -7.25 -14.99 2.53
C CYS A 251 -8.73 -14.86 2.89
N PHE A 252 -9.06 -14.12 3.95
CA PHE A 252 -10.45 -13.87 4.36
C PHE A 252 -11.23 -13.12 3.27
N ILE A 253 -10.71 -11.98 2.80
CA ILE A 253 -11.34 -11.20 1.72
C ILE A 253 -11.53 -12.08 0.49
N MET A 254 -10.49 -12.81 0.09
CA MET A 254 -10.54 -13.70 -1.06
C MET A 254 -11.63 -14.78 -0.91
N SER A 255 -11.79 -15.35 0.30
CA SER A 255 -12.82 -16.35 0.56
C SER A 255 -14.24 -15.79 0.48
N GLN A 256 -14.43 -14.53 0.86
CA GLN A 256 -15.73 -13.85 0.79
C GLN A 256 -16.10 -13.50 -0.65
N GLU A 257 -15.14 -12.99 -1.43
CA GLU A 257 -15.36 -12.68 -2.84
C GLU A 257 -15.61 -13.95 -3.67
N LEU A 258 -14.87 -15.04 -3.39
CA LEU A 258 -15.14 -16.34 -4.00
C LEU A 258 -16.51 -16.89 -3.59
N GLY A 259 -16.94 -16.71 -2.34
CA GLY A 259 -18.24 -17.16 -1.85
C GLY A 259 -19.41 -16.40 -2.50
N ALA A 260 -19.32 -15.07 -2.60
CA ALA A 260 -20.35 -14.25 -3.25
C ALA A 260 -20.46 -14.56 -4.75
N THR A 261 -19.31 -14.74 -5.41
CA THR A 261 -19.25 -15.14 -6.83
C THR A 261 -19.81 -16.56 -7.04
N ILE A 262 -19.55 -17.53 -6.16
CA ILE A 262 -20.09 -18.88 -6.35
C ILE A 262 -21.63 -18.92 -6.19
N ILE A 263 -22.22 -18.04 -5.38
CA ILE A 263 -23.67 -17.99 -5.14
C ILE A 263 -24.41 -17.28 -6.28
N ASP A 264 -23.88 -16.16 -6.81
CA ASP A 264 -24.48 -15.44 -7.94
C ASP A 264 -24.37 -16.23 -9.26
N PHE A 265 -23.29 -17.00 -9.42
CA PHE A 265 -23.03 -17.80 -10.62
C PHE A 265 -23.65 -19.21 -10.59
N ALA A 266 -24.34 -19.58 -9.49
CA ALA A 266 -25.18 -20.77 -9.45
C ALA A 266 -26.52 -20.57 -10.21
N ASP A 267 -26.84 -19.32 -10.61
CA ASP A 267 -28.10 -18.95 -11.27
C ASP A 267 -27.96 -18.69 -12.79
N ASP A 268 -26.73 -18.53 -13.35
CA ASP A 268 -26.56 -18.29 -14.81
C ASP A 268 -25.32 -18.94 -15.46
N SER A 269 -25.60 -19.68 -16.54
CA SER A 269 -24.78 -20.25 -17.64
C SER A 269 -23.26 -20.61 -17.50
N THR A 270 -22.93 -21.81 -17.99
CA THR A 270 -21.62 -22.52 -17.97
C THR A 270 -20.37 -21.79 -18.51
N VAL A 271 -20.52 -20.69 -19.26
CA VAL A 271 -19.38 -19.98 -19.88
C VAL A 271 -18.58 -19.19 -18.85
N HIS A 272 -19.23 -18.72 -17.78
CA HIS A 272 -18.56 -17.96 -16.72
C HIS A 272 -17.82 -18.82 -15.68
N ALA A 273 -18.19 -20.09 -15.53
CA ALA A 273 -17.47 -21.02 -14.66
C ALA A 273 -16.01 -21.21 -15.11
N ILE A 274 -15.75 -21.13 -16.42
CA ILE A 274 -14.41 -21.21 -17.01
C ILE A 274 -13.61 -19.93 -16.71
N GLU A 275 -14.22 -18.76 -16.75
CA GLU A 275 -13.57 -17.48 -16.41
C GLU A 275 -13.20 -17.41 -14.92
N VAL A 276 -14.06 -17.91 -14.05
CA VAL A 276 -13.81 -17.97 -12.60
C VAL A 276 -12.74 -19.01 -12.27
N LEU A 277 -12.80 -20.21 -12.85
CA LEU A 277 -11.73 -21.22 -12.71
C LEU A 277 -10.41 -20.71 -13.28
N ALA A 278 -10.44 -20.01 -14.42
CA ALA A 278 -9.26 -19.36 -14.98
C ALA A 278 -8.74 -18.26 -14.03
N GLY A 279 -9.62 -17.48 -13.38
CA GLY A 279 -9.25 -16.50 -12.37
C GLY A 279 -8.59 -17.12 -11.13
N ILE A 280 -9.15 -18.20 -10.59
CA ILE A 280 -8.59 -18.96 -9.46
C ILE A 280 -7.24 -19.58 -9.84
N VAL A 281 -7.15 -20.20 -11.02
CA VAL A 281 -5.92 -20.83 -11.52
C VAL A 281 -4.86 -19.79 -11.82
N LEU A 282 -5.22 -18.66 -12.44
CA LEU A 282 -4.31 -17.52 -12.69
C LEU A 282 -3.84 -16.92 -11.37
N MET A 283 -4.71 -16.79 -10.37
CA MET A 283 -4.37 -16.29 -9.05
C MET A 283 -3.45 -17.23 -8.30
N LEU A 284 -3.75 -18.54 -8.27
CA LEU A 284 -2.88 -19.56 -7.68
C LEU A 284 -1.55 -19.61 -8.44
N ALA A 285 -1.56 -19.51 -9.76
CA ALA A 285 -0.36 -19.44 -10.58
C ALA A 285 0.46 -18.17 -10.31
N LEU A 286 -0.17 -17.01 -10.11
CA LEU A 286 0.48 -15.74 -9.78
C LEU A 286 1.09 -15.80 -8.37
N ILE A 287 0.35 -16.35 -7.40
CA ILE A 287 0.84 -16.59 -6.04
C ILE A 287 2.03 -17.54 -6.10
N ILE A 288 1.93 -18.68 -6.79
CA ILE A 288 3.02 -19.67 -6.94
C ILE A 288 4.21 -19.08 -7.67
N PHE A 289 3.99 -18.32 -8.74
CA PHE A 289 5.01 -17.64 -9.53
C PHE A 289 5.76 -16.59 -8.71
N LEU A 290 5.05 -15.74 -7.96
CA LEU A 290 5.67 -14.74 -7.07
C LEU A 290 6.35 -15.40 -5.86
N VAL A 291 5.81 -16.53 -5.39
CA VAL A 291 6.43 -17.38 -4.35
C VAL A 291 7.72 -18.05 -4.86
N ARG A 292 7.73 -18.48 -6.12
CA ARG A 292 8.90 -19.11 -6.76
C ARG A 292 9.85 -18.10 -7.37
N TRP A 293 9.46 -16.84 -7.55
CA TRP A 293 10.30 -15.82 -8.14
C TRP A 293 11.56 -15.70 -7.29
N PRO A 294 12.72 -16.12 -7.81
CA PRO A 294 13.95 -16.00 -7.05
C PRO A 294 14.16 -14.51 -6.85
N VAL A 295 14.05 -14.06 -5.60
CA VAL A 295 14.65 -12.79 -5.20
C VAL A 295 16.14 -13.00 -5.45
N LYS A 296 16.61 -12.68 -6.68
CA LYS A 296 18.03 -12.64 -7.02
C LYS A 296 18.64 -11.56 -6.13
N GLN A 297 18.99 -11.95 -4.91
CA GLN A 297 19.97 -11.25 -4.11
C GLN A 297 21.32 -11.55 -4.75
N SER A 298 21.60 -10.87 -5.87
CA SER A 298 22.98 -10.55 -6.20
C SER A 298 23.39 -9.40 -5.28
N ILE A 299 23.43 -9.67 -3.97
CA ILE A 299 24.15 -8.82 -3.04
C ILE A 299 25.59 -9.28 -3.20
N GLY A 300 26.31 -8.63 -4.12
CA GLY A 300 27.75 -8.81 -4.24
C GLY A 300 28.39 -8.59 -2.87
N ASP A 301 29.13 -9.60 -2.43
CA ASP A 301 29.98 -9.56 -1.26
C ASP A 301 31.06 -8.50 -1.50
N PHE A 302 31.30 -7.66 -0.50
CA PHE A 302 32.17 -6.49 -0.59
C PHE A 302 33.41 -6.63 0.29
N ASP A 303 33.64 -7.82 0.85
CA ASP A 303 34.84 -8.15 1.62
C ASP A 303 35.86 -8.97 0.81
N ASP A 304 35.68 -9.09 -0.51
CA ASP A 304 36.75 -9.56 -1.40
C ASP A 304 37.43 -8.37 -2.10
N PRO A 305 38.59 -7.90 -1.60
CA PRO A 305 39.33 -6.79 -2.18
C PRO A 305 39.96 -7.11 -3.54
N SER A 306 39.86 -8.34 -4.06
CA SER A 306 40.44 -8.72 -5.36
C SER A 306 39.62 -8.24 -6.58
N ALA A 307 38.35 -7.87 -6.42
CA ALA A 307 37.50 -7.46 -7.55
C ALA A 307 37.79 -6.04 -8.08
N ALA A 308 38.64 -5.26 -7.39
CA ALA A 308 39.09 -3.95 -7.85
C ALA A 308 40.33 -4.00 -8.75
N THR A 309 41.08 -5.10 -8.73
CA THR A 309 42.33 -5.25 -9.52
C THR A 309 42.11 -5.75 -10.95
N ASP A 310 40.96 -6.33 -11.26
CA ASP A 310 40.74 -6.96 -12.58
C ASP A 310 40.19 -6.03 -13.67
N LEU A 311 39.80 -4.79 -13.31
CA LEU A 311 39.27 -3.81 -14.27
C LEU A 311 40.31 -2.82 -14.80
N GLU A 312 41.48 -2.70 -14.16
CA GLU A 312 42.59 -1.88 -14.66
C GLU A 312 43.64 -2.69 -15.44
N ALA A 313 43.67 -4.02 -15.32
CA ALA A 313 44.63 -4.87 -16.02
C ALA A 313 44.23 -5.25 -17.46
N ASN A 314 42.98 -5.03 -17.87
CA ASN A 314 42.47 -5.50 -19.17
C ASN A 314 42.30 -4.39 -20.22
N ASN A 315 42.90 -3.22 -20.00
CA ASN A 315 42.88 -2.10 -20.96
C ASN A 315 44.25 -1.82 -21.61
N ASP A 316 45.25 -2.67 -21.36
CA ASP A 316 46.61 -2.55 -21.93
C ASP A 316 47.04 -3.72 -22.83
N LEU A 317 46.17 -4.68 -23.16
CA LEU A 317 46.46 -5.72 -24.17
C LEU A 317 45.21 -6.10 -24.95
N GLY A 318 45.08 -5.57 -26.17
CA GLY A 318 44.05 -5.95 -27.15
C GLY A 318 43.81 -4.91 -28.22
#